data_AF-A0A918GS42-F1
#
_entry.id   AF-A0A918GS42-F1
#
_cell.length_a   1.000
_cell.length_b   1.000
_cell.length_c   1.000
_cell.angle_alpha   90.00
_cell.angle_beta   90.00
_cell.angle_gamma   90.00
#
_symmetry.space_group_name_H-M   'P 1'
#
loop_
_entity.id
_entity.type
_entity.pdbx_description
1 polymer ?
#
loop_
_entity_poly.entity_id
_entity_poly.type
_entity_poly.pdbx_seq_one_letter_code
_entity_poly.pdbx_strand_id
1 'polypeptide(L)'
;MAAVVLAASFTAGAAQAEPTQEQAVLAAMERDLGLDAAAARARLTAERTAMGAERAVRSRVGPGKLGGAWFDAARGALVVAVTDPAAAAAVRGLGVETTLVALSQSTLDSTKARLDAEVATKPAAVPGWYVDVTTNSVVVKHRGPGEAARAWVRGAGVTGGVRFEQTWEQPRLAIDVVGGNRYWTSQYGCSVGFAVQGGFITAGHCGKVGETTTQPSGRFAGSSFPVDDMAFVRTDAGNTLIGAVNNYSGGRVAVEGSREAPVGSSICRSGGTTGWHCGTIRSRNATVDYGSQGKVYEAIETTACGEPGDSGGSAISGGQAQGVTSGAAGDCRGGAATTWYQPVPEILTRYGVTLLTTDGGGDPPGECGADRYSGSLSARQSAVQPTSGYYQAAAGTHRGCLTGPSGADFDLYLERWTGSGWAAAASGTSAAADEKVEYSGQAGYYRWRVHAYSGTGAYTLLAAKP
;
A
#
# COMPACT_ATOMS: atom_id res chain seq x y z
N MET A 1 26.99 32.70 -52.59
CA MET A 1 25.82 32.17 -51.86
C MET A 1 26.34 31.50 -50.60
N ALA A 2 26.02 32.08 -49.44
CA ALA A 2 26.51 31.64 -48.14
C ALA A 2 25.64 30.50 -47.58
N ALA A 3 26.27 29.44 -47.09
CA ALA A 3 25.59 28.37 -46.37
C ALA A 3 25.55 28.72 -44.88
N VAL A 4 24.35 28.90 -44.34
CA VAL A 4 24.10 29.13 -42.91
C VAL A 4 24.03 27.78 -42.22
N VAL A 5 24.94 27.52 -41.27
CA VAL A 5 24.88 26.38 -40.37
C VAL A 5 24.14 26.81 -39.11
N LEU A 6 22.93 26.30 -38.89
CA LEU A 6 22.23 26.44 -37.60
C LEU A 6 22.81 25.43 -36.61
N ALA A 7 23.47 25.93 -35.56
CA ALA A 7 23.81 25.15 -34.39
C ALA A 7 22.61 25.16 -33.42
N ALA A 8 21.98 24.00 -33.23
CA ALA A 8 20.98 23.81 -32.18
C ALA A 8 21.69 23.58 -30.84
N SER A 9 21.52 24.51 -29.91
CA SER A 9 21.99 24.37 -28.53
C SER A 9 21.04 23.47 -27.75
N PHE A 10 21.48 22.25 -27.41
CA PHE A 10 20.80 21.40 -26.44
C PHE A 10 21.12 21.88 -25.03
N THR A 11 20.15 22.47 -24.34
CA THR A 11 20.20 22.63 -22.89
C THR A 11 19.97 21.28 -22.24
N ALA A 12 21.04 20.66 -21.71
CA ALA A 12 20.93 19.49 -20.86
C ALA A 12 20.13 19.88 -19.60
N GLY A 13 18.94 19.30 -19.44
CA GLY A 13 18.18 19.41 -18.20
C GLY A 13 18.99 18.80 -17.06
N ALA A 14 19.19 19.56 -15.99
CA ALA A 14 19.83 19.06 -14.78
C ALA A 14 19.00 17.89 -14.23
N ALA A 15 19.55 16.68 -14.29
CA ALA A 15 19.00 15.53 -13.59
C ALA A 15 18.96 15.90 -12.09
N GLN A 16 17.76 15.91 -11.50
CA GLN A 16 17.61 16.12 -10.07
C GLN A 16 18.33 14.98 -9.35
N ALA A 17 19.31 15.31 -8.51
CA ALA A 17 20.02 14.32 -7.73
C ALA A 17 19.03 13.68 -6.74
N GLU A 18 19.03 12.34 -6.69
CA GLU A 18 18.28 11.58 -5.70
C GLU A 18 18.63 12.06 -4.28
N PRO A 19 17.63 12.23 -3.39
CA PRO A 19 17.88 12.63 -2.01
C PRO A 19 18.79 11.61 -1.31
N THR A 20 19.65 12.10 -0.42
CA THR A 20 20.48 11.21 0.39
C THR A 20 19.60 10.39 1.33
N GLN A 21 20.10 9.23 1.78
CA GLN A 21 19.39 8.38 2.74
C GLN A 21 18.94 9.15 3.99
N GLU A 22 19.79 10.08 4.49
CA GLU A 22 19.45 10.93 5.63
C GLU A 22 18.29 11.89 5.32
N GLN A 23 18.27 12.48 4.13
CA GLN A 23 17.17 13.35 3.69
C GLN A 23 15.86 12.58 3.55
N ALA A 24 15.91 11.36 3.01
CA ALA A 24 14.74 10.49 2.89
C ALA A 24 14.18 10.10 4.27
N VAL A 25 15.06 9.79 5.25
CA VAL A 25 14.66 9.48 6.62
C VAL A 25 14.04 10.71 7.31
N LEU A 26 14.63 11.90 7.17
CA LEU A 26 14.08 13.13 7.76
C LEU A 26 12.71 13.46 7.18
N ALA A 27 12.54 13.40 5.86
CA ALA A 27 11.25 13.62 5.22
C ALA A 27 10.19 12.60 5.70
N ALA A 28 10.57 11.33 5.88
CA ALA A 28 9.68 10.32 6.44
C ALA A 28 9.33 10.61 7.91
N MET A 29 10.28 11.03 8.74
CA MET A 29 10.01 11.40 10.14
C MET A 29 9.10 12.62 10.25
N GLU A 30 9.26 13.61 9.37
CA GLU A 30 8.36 14.77 9.31
C GLU A 30 6.94 14.33 8.96
N ARG A 31 6.79 13.51 7.91
CA ARG A 31 5.50 12.95 7.46
C ARG A 31 4.82 12.06 8.51
N ASP A 32 5.57 11.13 9.09
CA ASP A 32 5.02 10.03 9.89
C ASP A 32 4.90 10.38 11.38
N LEU A 33 5.81 11.20 11.90
CA LEU A 33 5.88 11.54 13.33
C LEU A 33 5.43 12.98 13.63
N GLY A 34 5.08 13.75 12.59
CA GLY A 34 4.65 15.15 12.74
C GLY A 34 5.73 16.07 13.30
N LEU A 35 7.01 15.73 13.10
CA LEU A 35 8.15 16.53 13.52
C LEU A 35 8.48 17.58 12.45
N ASP A 36 9.01 18.74 12.85
CA ASP A 36 9.69 19.60 11.88
C ASP A 36 11.13 19.10 11.62
N ALA A 37 11.78 19.64 10.58
CA ALA A 37 13.12 19.23 10.19
C ALA A 37 14.17 19.37 11.30
N ALA A 38 14.06 20.39 12.16
CA ALA A 38 14.98 20.61 13.26
C ALA A 38 14.74 19.59 14.39
N ALA A 39 13.48 19.34 14.72
CA ALA A 39 13.04 18.35 15.69
C ALA A 39 13.39 16.92 15.25
N ALA A 40 13.24 16.58 13.97
CA ALA A 40 13.64 15.28 13.42
C ALA A 40 15.16 15.05 13.53
N ARG A 41 15.98 16.06 13.21
CA ARG A 41 17.45 16.00 13.39
C ARG A 41 17.86 15.89 14.86
N ALA A 42 17.22 16.67 15.74
CA ALA A 42 17.44 16.62 17.18
C ALA A 42 17.06 15.23 17.73
N ARG A 43 15.93 14.68 17.28
CA ARG A 43 15.44 13.35 17.64
C ARG A 43 16.45 12.26 17.27
N LEU A 44 16.91 12.22 16.02
CA LEU A 44 17.93 11.26 15.57
C LEU A 44 19.25 11.39 16.35
N THR A 45 19.61 12.60 16.78
CA THR A 45 20.82 12.82 17.58
C THR A 45 20.65 12.32 19.01
N ALA A 46 19.50 12.60 19.64
CA ALA A 46 19.16 12.09 20.96
C ALA A 46 19.05 10.56 20.99
N GLU A 47 18.41 9.96 19.98
CA GLU A 47 18.31 8.49 19.83
C GLU A 47 19.69 7.84 19.65
N ARG A 48 20.60 8.44 18.88
CA ARG A 48 21.99 7.96 18.77
C ARG A 48 22.74 7.99 20.09
N THR A 49 22.62 9.08 20.85
CA THR A 49 23.19 9.17 22.21
C THR A 49 22.58 8.12 23.14
N ALA A 50 21.26 7.94 23.10
CA ALA A 50 20.55 6.96 23.90
C ALA A 50 20.99 5.52 23.58
N MET A 51 21.15 5.16 22.30
CA MET A 51 21.68 3.84 21.90
C MET A 51 23.08 3.58 22.45
N GLY A 52 23.95 4.59 22.49
CA GLY A 52 25.27 4.51 23.11
C GLY A 52 25.20 4.32 24.63
N ALA A 53 24.37 5.12 25.30
CA ALA A 53 24.17 5.06 26.74
C ALA A 53 23.55 3.73 27.18
N GLU A 54 22.57 3.20 26.46
CA GLU A 54 21.93 1.92 26.77
C GLU A 54 22.94 0.76 26.75
N ARG A 55 23.83 0.74 25.75
CA ARG A 55 24.90 -0.26 25.68
C ARG A 55 25.82 -0.19 26.90
N ALA A 56 26.17 1.02 27.36
CA ALA A 56 26.98 1.23 28.56
C ALA A 56 26.24 0.88 29.85
N VAL A 57 24.93 1.11 29.91
CA VAL A 57 24.06 0.67 31.02
C VAL A 57 24.06 -0.85 31.11
N ARG A 58 23.80 -1.56 30.01
CA ARG A 58 23.73 -3.03 29.97
C ARG A 58 25.06 -3.69 30.35
N SER A 59 26.20 -3.08 30.06
CA SER A 59 27.50 -3.61 30.46
C SER A 59 27.81 -3.39 31.95
N ARG A 60 27.29 -2.32 32.56
CA ARG A 60 27.48 -2.01 33.99
C ARG A 60 26.44 -2.70 34.89
N VAL A 61 25.22 -2.85 34.40
CA VAL A 61 24.08 -3.37 35.15
C VAL A 61 23.57 -4.62 34.44
N GLY A 62 23.81 -5.78 35.05
CA GLY A 62 23.35 -7.06 34.51
C GLY A 62 21.81 -7.19 34.49
N PRO A 63 21.26 -8.13 33.71
CA PRO A 63 19.82 -8.28 33.49
C PRO A 63 19.02 -8.65 34.75
N GLY A 64 19.69 -9.12 35.81
CA GLY A 64 19.07 -9.36 37.12
C GLY A 64 18.76 -8.09 37.93
N LYS A 65 19.35 -6.95 37.55
CA LYS A 65 19.18 -5.65 38.23
C LYS A 65 18.62 -4.57 37.31
N LEU A 66 18.77 -4.75 35.99
CA LEU A 66 18.12 -3.93 34.97
C LEU A 66 16.66 -4.35 34.85
N GLY A 67 15.71 -3.42 34.89
CA GLY A 67 14.28 -3.64 34.63
C GLY A 67 13.86 -3.33 33.18
N GLY A 68 14.79 -2.84 32.37
CA GLY A 68 14.61 -2.45 30.97
C GLY A 68 15.07 -1.01 30.71
N ALA A 69 15.07 -0.60 29.45
CA ALA A 69 15.39 0.77 29.05
C ALA A 69 14.53 1.16 27.84
N TRP A 70 14.14 2.43 27.75
CA TRP A 70 13.38 2.96 26.61
C TRP A 70 13.74 4.41 26.37
N PHE A 71 13.59 4.85 25.12
CA PHE A 71 13.73 6.25 24.75
C PHE A 71 12.42 6.99 25.02
N ASP A 72 12.45 8.02 25.86
CA ASP A 72 11.31 8.92 26.03
C ASP A 72 11.36 10.00 24.96
N ALA A 73 10.46 9.86 24.00
CA ALA A 73 10.30 10.73 22.84
C ALA A 73 10.12 12.21 23.20
N ALA A 74 9.35 12.49 24.26
CA ALA A 74 8.99 13.84 24.67
C ALA A 74 10.12 14.51 25.45
N ARG A 75 10.89 13.73 26.22
CA ARG A 75 12.06 14.23 26.97
C ARG A 75 13.35 14.22 26.15
N GLY A 76 13.41 13.44 25.07
CA GLY A 76 14.62 13.26 24.28
C GLY A 76 15.72 12.50 25.04
N ALA A 77 15.34 11.64 25.98
CA ALA A 77 16.26 11.01 26.94
C ALA A 77 16.05 9.49 27.04
N LEU A 78 17.11 8.76 27.37
CA LEU A 78 17.01 7.34 27.73
C LEU A 78 16.56 7.23 29.18
N VAL A 79 15.46 6.53 29.41
CA VAL A 79 15.01 6.14 30.75
C VAL A 79 15.41 4.68 31.00
N VAL A 80 16.01 4.45 32.16
CA VAL A 80 16.54 3.16 32.59
C VAL A 80 15.81 2.71 33.84
N ALA A 81 15.04 1.64 33.73
CA ALA A 81 14.43 0.98 34.87
C ALA A 81 15.46 0.08 35.56
N VAL A 82 15.58 0.16 36.88
CA VAL A 82 16.44 -0.70 37.70
C VAL A 82 15.70 -1.18 38.94
N THR A 83 16.08 -2.35 39.47
CA THR A 83 15.42 -2.93 40.65
C THR A 83 16.09 -2.55 41.96
N ASP A 84 17.28 -1.93 41.92
CA ASP A 84 18.00 -1.51 43.12
C ASP A 84 18.65 -0.11 42.99
N PRO A 85 18.67 0.69 44.08
CA PRO A 85 19.26 2.03 44.06
C PRO A 85 20.76 2.08 43.75
N ALA A 86 21.52 1.01 44.03
CA ALA A 86 22.95 0.97 43.74
C ALA A 86 23.21 0.84 42.23
N ALA A 87 22.36 0.11 41.50
CA ALA A 87 22.35 0.05 40.06
C ALA A 87 21.99 1.41 39.44
N ALA A 88 21.03 2.14 40.03
CA ALA A 88 20.74 3.52 39.61
C ALA A 88 21.98 4.43 39.79
N ALA A 89 22.68 4.30 40.91
CA ALA A 89 23.91 5.07 41.16
C ALA A 89 25.03 4.73 40.16
N ALA A 90 25.16 3.47 39.75
CA ALA A 90 26.20 3.01 38.82
C ALA A 90 26.07 3.61 37.39
N VAL A 91 24.86 4.06 37.01
CA VAL A 91 24.57 4.58 35.66
C VAL A 91 24.37 6.10 35.61
N ARG A 92 24.34 6.80 36.76
CA ARG A 92 24.09 8.24 36.85
C ARG A 92 25.00 9.10 35.95
N GLY A 93 26.25 8.68 35.74
CA GLY A 93 27.22 9.38 34.89
C GLY A 93 27.06 9.13 33.38
N LEU A 94 26.05 8.38 32.94
CA LEU A 94 25.83 8.03 31.53
C LEU A 94 24.84 8.95 30.79
N GLY A 95 24.36 10.01 31.45
CA GLY A 95 23.36 10.91 30.85
C GLY A 95 21.98 10.25 30.66
N VAL A 96 21.62 9.35 31.57
CA VAL A 96 20.34 8.61 31.55
C VAL A 96 19.46 9.03 32.72
N GLU A 97 18.15 8.97 32.53
CA GLU A 97 17.19 9.04 33.62
C GLU A 97 17.02 7.64 34.22
N THR A 98 16.79 7.54 35.53
CA THR A 98 16.60 6.24 36.19
C THR A 98 15.27 6.21 36.93
N THR A 99 14.61 5.06 36.88
CA THR A 99 13.42 4.78 37.68
C THR A 99 13.55 3.43 38.38
N LEU A 100 13.00 3.34 39.60
CA LEU A 100 12.97 2.09 40.35
C LEU A 100 11.73 1.28 39.96
N VAL A 101 11.94 -0.01 39.70
CA VAL A 101 10.87 -0.94 39.34
C VAL A 101 10.98 -2.24 40.13
N ALA A 102 9.90 -3.03 40.15
CA ALA A 102 9.84 -4.25 40.95
C ALA A 102 10.49 -5.46 40.26
N LEU A 103 10.28 -5.61 38.95
CA LEU A 103 10.72 -6.77 38.18
C LEU A 103 11.98 -6.43 37.39
N SER A 104 12.96 -7.33 37.44
CA SER A 104 14.11 -7.27 36.55
C SER A 104 13.73 -7.75 35.15
N GLN A 105 14.52 -7.34 34.17
CA GLN A 105 14.45 -7.77 32.79
C GLN A 105 14.57 -9.30 32.71
N SER A 106 15.44 -9.93 33.50
CA SER A 106 15.52 -11.40 33.55
C SER A 106 14.21 -12.06 33.98
N THR A 107 13.48 -11.46 34.92
CA THR A 107 12.18 -11.97 35.38
C THR A 107 11.09 -11.76 34.32
N LEU A 108 11.07 -10.60 33.66
CA LEU A 108 10.15 -10.30 32.56
C LEU A 108 10.37 -11.25 31.37
N ASP A 109 11.63 -11.41 30.95
CA ASP A 109 12.02 -12.29 29.85
C ASP A 109 11.70 -13.76 30.16
N SER A 110 11.97 -14.22 31.39
CA SER A 110 11.59 -15.58 31.82
C SER A 110 10.07 -15.79 31.81
N THR A 111 9.30 -14.77 32.19
CA THR A 111 7.83 -14.83 32.16
C THR A 111 7.32 -14.92 30.72
N LYS A 112 7.86 -14.11 29.80
CA LYS A 112 7.51 -14.19 28.37
C LYS A 112 7.90 -15.55 27.77
N ALA A 113 9.08 -16.07 28.11
CA ALA A 113 9.56 -17.36 27.60
C ALA A 113 8.65 -18.53 28.01
N ARG A 114 8.03 -18.48 29.20
CA ARG A 114 7.02 -19.47 29.61
C ARG A 114 5.77 -19.42 28.73
N LEU A 115 5.32 -18.23 28.34
CA LEU A 115 4.19 -18.08 27.41
C LEU A 115 4.56 -18.53 26.00
N ASP A 116 5.78 -18.23 25.55
CA ASP A 116 6.29 -18.68 24.23
C ASP A 116 6.30 -20.21 24.13
N ALA A 117 6.65 -20.92 25.21
CA ALA A 117 6.63 -22.38 25.27
C ALA A 117 5.22 -22.99 25.13
N GLU A 118 4.17 -22.21 25.44
CA GLU A 118 2.77 -22.63 25.39
C GLU A 118 2.03 -22.16 24.13
N VAL A 119 2.77 -21.76 23.07
CA VAL A 119 2.18 -21.22 21.84
C VAL A 119 1.20 -22.17 21.15
N ALA A 120 1.40 -23.49 21.27
CA ALA A 120 0.54 -24.50 20.67
C ALA A 120 -0.88 -24.52 21.26
N THR A 121 -1.03 -24.13 22.53
CA THR A 121 -2.32 -24.10 23.24
C THR A 121 -2.93 -22.70 23.28
N LYS A 122 -2.27 -21.72 22.65
CA LYS A 122 -2.69 -20.31 22.63
C LYS A 122 -4.09 -20.15 22.02
N PRO A 123 -5.04 -19.51 22.73
CA PRO A 123 -6.37 -19.20 22.19
C PRO A 123 -6.30 -18.32 20.93
N ALA A 124 -7.19 -18.53 19.97
CA ALA A 124 -7.29 -17.69 18.77
C ALA A 124 -7.50 -16.19 19.12
N ALA A 125 -8.20 -15.91 20.23
CA ALA A 125 -8.47 -14.57 20.75
C ALA A 125 -7.24 -13.84 21.31
N VAL A 126 -6.07 -14.48 21.43
CA VAL A 126 -4.81 -13.84 21.83
C VAL A 126 -3.98 -13.53 20.58
N PRO A 127 -3.93 -12.27 20.11
CA PRO A 127 -3.15 -11.89 18.93
C PRO A 127 -1.65 -11.69 19.20
N GLY A 128 -1.21 -11.52 20.45
CA GLY A 128 0.20 -11.35 20.78
C GLY A 128 0.48 -11.08 22.25
N TRP A 129 1.75 -11.20 22.66
CA TRP A 129 2.25 -10.88 23.99
C TRP A 129 3.72 -10.42 23.94
N TYR A 130 4.12 -9.54 24.85
CA TYR A 130 5.45 -8.93 24.85
C TYR A 130 5.89 -8.44 26.23
N VAL A 131 7.19 -8.20 26.42
CA VAL A 131 7.71 -7.52 27.61
C VAL A 131 7.54 -6.01 27.43
N ASP A 132 6.78 -5.39 28.33
CA ASP A 132 6.60 -3.94 28.41
C ASP A 132 7.49 -3.39 29.52
N VAL A 133 8.66 -2.89 29.13
CA VAL A 133 9.63 -2.29 30.06
C VAL A 133 9.13 -0.96 30.65
N THR A 134 8.20 -0.28 29.98
CA THR A 134 7.69 1.03 30.40
C THR A 134 6.69 0.90 31.56
N THR A 135 5.93 -0.19 31.58
CA THR A 135 5.01 -0.53 32.69
C THR A 135 5.51 -1.67 33.57
N ASN A 136 6.75 -2.13 33.37
CA ASN A 136 7.41 -3.21 34.11
C ASN A 136 6.56 -4.50 34.23
N SER A 137 6.01 -4.96 33.10
CA SER A 137 5.14 -6.15 33.05
C SER A 137 5.24 -6.88 31.72
N VAL A 138 4.82 -8.15 31.65
CA VAL A 138 4.52 -8.84 30.39
C VAL A 138 3.09 -8.52 29.99
N VAL A 139 2.88 -7.94 28.82
CA VAL A 139 1.54 -7.64 28.29
C VAL A 139 1.04 -8.82 27.47
N VAL A 140 -0.19 -9.27 27.75
CA VAL A 140 -0.90 -10.27 26.94
C VAL A 140 -2.12 -9.60 26.33
N LYS A 141 -2.09 -9.43 25.01
CA LYS A 141 -3.19 -8.83 24.26
C LYS A 141 -4.32 -9.85 24.11
N HIS A 142 -5.57 -9.40 24.21
CA HIS A 142 -6.74 -10.25 23.99
C HIS A 142 -7.87 -9.54 23.25
N ARG A 143 -8.59 -10.30 22.43
CA ARG A 143 -9.88 -9.88 21.85
C ARG A 143 -11.02 -10.33 22.77
N GLY A 144 -12.03 -9.48 22.92
CA GLY A 144 -13.19 -9.77 23.76
C GLY A 144 -12.87 -9.80 25.28
N PRO A 145 -13.66 -10.53 26.10
CA PRO A 145 -13.63 -10.43 27.58
C PRO A 145 -12.32 -10.85 28.27
N GLY A 146 -11.40 -11.54 27.58
CA GLY A 146 -10.08 -11.89 28.09
C GLY A 146 -9.98 -13.15 28.96
N GLU A 147 -11.09 -13.85 29.24
CA GLU A 147 -11.08 -15.07 30.07
C GLU A 147 -10.18 -16.18 29.52
N ALA A 148 -10.24 -16.41 28.20
CA ALA A 148 -9.40 -17.41 27.54
C ALA A 148 -7.90 -17.06 27.67
N ALA A 149 -7.54 -15.78 27.58
CA ALA A 149 -6.18 -15.32 27.77
C ALA A 149 -5.71 -15.55 29.22
N ARG A 150 -6.55 -15.21 30.20
CA ARG A 150 -6.27 -15.44 31.63
C ARG A 150 -6.09 -16.92 31.96
N ALA A 151 -6.95 -17.78 31.40
CA ALA A 151 -6.85 -19.23 31.58
C ALA A 151 -5.55 -19.79 30.97
N TRP A 152 -5.20 -19.36 29.77
CA TRP A 152 -3.95 -19.76 29.10
C TRP A 152 -2.71 -19.34 29.89
N VAL A 153 -2.64 -18.09 30.36
CA VAL A 153 -1.53 -17.60 31.20
C VAL A 153 -1.40 -18.39 32.50
N ARG A 154 -2.51 -18.72 33.17
CA ARG A 154 -2.49 -19.60 34.36
C ARG A 154 -2.01 -21.02 34.02
N GLY A 155 -2.43 -21.56 32.88
CA GLY A 155 -1.99 -22.85 32.37
C GLY A 155 -0.48 -22.91 32.14
N ALA A 156 0.13 -21.81 31.70
CA ALA A 156 1.57 -21.64 31.56
C ALA A 156 2.34 -21.50 32.90
N GLY A 157 1.64 -21.59 34.04
CA GLY A 157 2.24 -21.45 35.37
C GLY A 157 2.71 -20.03 35.70
N VAL A 158 2.17 -19.02 35.03
CA VAL A 158 2.49 -17.61 35.27
C VAL A 158 1.48 -17.02 36.26
N THR A 159 1.96 -16.61 37.44
CA THR A 159 1.12 -16.19 38.58
C THR A 159 1.21 -14.70 38.90
N GLY A 160 2.10 -13.95 38.26
CA GLY A 160 2.28 -12.52 38.48
C GLY A 160 3.11 -11.86 37.37
N GLY A 161 3.18 -10.53 37.39
CA GLY A 161 3.96 -9.76 36.40
C GLY A 161 3.33 -9.70 35.00
N VAL A 162 2.04 -9.99 34.86
CA VAL A 162 1.30 -9.95 33.59
C VAL A 162 0.21 -8.89 33.63
N ARG A 163 0.12 -8.07 32.57
CA ARG A 163 -0.98 -7.13 32.31
C ARG A 163 -1.78 -7.63 31.10
N PHE A 164 -3.10 -7.67 31.22
CA PHE A 164 -3.97 -8.01 30.10
C PHE A 164 -4.42 -6.74 29.40
N GLU A 165 -4.30 -6.70 28.08
CA GLU A 165 -4.67 -5.55 27.26
C GLU A 165 -5.72 -5.95 26.23
N GLN A 166 -6.90 -5.34 26.31
CA GLN A 166 -7.92 -5.54 25.29
C GLN A 166 -7.48 -4.86 24.00
N THR A 167 -7.55 -5.60 22.89
CA THR A 167 -7.18 -5.09 21.56
C THR A 167 -8.20 -5.51 20.51
N TRP A 168 -8.22 -4.78 19.41
CA TRP A 168 -8.93 -5.11 18.18
C TRP A 168 -8.00 -5.73 17.12
N GLU A 169 -6.71 -5.90 17.44
CA GLU A 169 -5.69 -6.39 16.52
C GLU A 169 -5.98 -7.79 15.97
N GLN A 170 -5.81 -7.91 14.65
CA GLN A 170 -5.78 -9.17 13.91
C GLN A 170 -4.59 -9.14 12.94
N PRO A 171 -3.39 -9.51 13.42
CA PRO A 171 -2.18 -9.49 12.59
C PRO A 171 -2.33 -10.41 11.38
N ARG A 172 -1.92 -9.91 10.21
CA ARG A 172 -1.87 -10.63 8.93
C ARG A 172 -0.58 -10.25 8.21
N LEU A 173 -0.04 -11.18 7.42
CA LEU A 173 1.10 -10.88 6.55
C LEU A 173 0.65 -9.90 5.46
N ALA A 174 1.44 -8.86 5.22
CA ALA A 174 1.23 -7.94 4.11
C ALA A 174 1.93 -8.47 2.86
N ILE A 175 1.25 -8.47 1.72
CA ILE A 175 1.83 -8.84 0.41
C ILE A 175 1.27 -7.93 -0.69
N ASP A 176 2.13 -7.50 -1.61
CA ASP A 176 1.73 -6.72 -2.78
C ASP A 176 1.20 -7.63 -3.90
N VAL A 177 0.03 -7.28 -4.42
CA VAL A 177 -0.59 -7.86 -5.61
C VAL A 177 -0.26 -6.97 -6.80
N VAL A 178 0.70 -7.41 -7.60
CA VAL A 178 1.21 -6.70 -8.77
C VAL A 178 0.98 -7.56 -10.00
N GLY A 179 0.57 -6.95 -11.12
CA GLY A 179 0.44 -7.65 -12.40
C GLY A 179 1.74 -8.36 -12.79
N GLY A 180 1.63 -9.57 -13.34
CA GLY A 180 2.75 -10.42 -13.73
C GLY A 180 3.33 -11.29 -12.62
N ASN A 181 3.08 -10.99 -11.34
CA ASN A 181 3.55 -11.83 -10.24
C ASN A 181 2.82 -13.18 -10.21
N ARG A 182 3.51 -14.21 -9.71
CA ARG A 182 2.95 -15.55 -9.54
C ARG A 182 1.87 -15.56 -8.46
N TYR A 183 0.83 -16.37 -8.66
CA TYR A 183 -0.05 -16.89 -7.61
C TYR A 183 -0.27 -18.39 -7.81
N TRP A 184 -0.73 -19.07 -6.76
CA TRP A 184 -0.88 -20.52 -6.77
C TRP A 184 -2.32 -20.95 -6.48
N THR A 185 -2.82 -21.92 -7.25
CA THR A 185 -4.01 -22.71 -6.91
C THR A 185 -3.60 -24.05 -6.29
N SER A 186 -4.56 -24.92 -6.01
CA SER A 186 -4.28 -26.29 -5.54
C SER A 186 -3.66 -27.17 -6.63
N GLN A 187 -3.75 -26.80 -7.90
CA GLN A 187 -3.32 -27.64 -9.03
C GLN A 187 -2.06 -27.13 -9.74
N TYR A 188 -1.92 -25.81 -9.96
CA TYR A 188 -0.78 -25.24 -10.70
C TYR A 188 -0.62 -23.73 -10.41
N GLY A 189 0.49 -23.16 -10.88
CA GLY A 189 0.82 -21.74 -10.73
C GLY A 189 0.43 -20.91 -11.95
N CYS A 190 -0.31 -19.83 -11.73
CA CYS A 190 -0.67 -18.84 -12.75
C CYS A 190 -0.08 -17.47 -12.39
N SER A 191 -0.31 -16.48 -13.23
CA SER A 191 0.16 -15.11 -13.06
C SER A 191 -1.00 -14.16 -12.84
N VAL A 192 -0.80 -13.18 -11.96
CA VAL A 192 -1.74 -12.07 -11.73
C VAL A 192 -1.81 -11.25 -13.02
N GLY A 193 -3.02 -10.97 -13.52
CA GLY A 193 -3.21 -10.13 -14.70
C GLY A 193 -3.11 -8.68 -14.33
N PHE A 194 -4.15 -8.12 -13.71
CA PHE A 194 -4.12 -6.74 -13.22
C PHE A 194 -4.84 -6.65 -11.89
N ALA A 195 -4.34 -5.81 -10.99
CA ALA A 195 -5.05 -5.46 -9.78
C ALA A 195 -6.32 -4.69 -10.13
N VAL A 196 -7.44 -5.07 -9.52
CA VAL A 196 -8.74 -4.41 -9.63
C VAL A 196 -9.25 -4.16 -8.23
N GLN A 197 -10.24 -3.29 -8.06
CA GLN A 197 -10.83 -3.05 -6.75
C GLN A 197 -11.32 -4.37 -6.12
N GLY A 198 -10.76 -4.71 -4.96
CA GLY A 198 -11.10 -5.92 -4.20
C GLY A 198 -10.40 -7.21 -4.66
N GLY A 199 -9.45 -7.16 -5.59
CA GLY A 199 -8.64 -8.32 -5.94
C GLY A 199 -7.83 -8.17 -7.24
N PHE A 200 -7.83 -9.20 -8.07
CA PHE A 200 -7.15 -9.17 -9.36
C PHE A 200 -7.88 -9.99 -10.42
N ILE A 201 -7.69 -9.62 -11.69
CA ILE A 201 -8.15 -10.39 -12.85
C ILE A 201 -7.05 -11.33 -13.36
N THR A 202 -7.44 -12.48 -13.90
CA THR A 202 -6.55 -13.53 -14.40
C THR A 202 -7.30 -14.37 -15.46
N ALA A 203 -6.69 -15.47 -15.94
CA ALA A 203 -7.32 -16.36 -16.91
C ALA A 203 -8.33 -17.31 -16.25
N GLY A 204 -9.41 -17.64 -16.96
CA GLY A 204 -10.49 -18.51 -16.48
C GLY A 204 -10.06 -19.97 -16.40
N HIS A 205 -9.18 -20.41 -17.29
CA HIS A 205 -8.62 -21.76 -17.24
C HIS A 205 -7.76 -22.00 -16.00
N CYS A 206 -7.38 -20.95 -15.23
CA CYS A 206 -6.51 -21.10 -14.07
C CYS A 206 -7.20 -21.68 -12.82
N GLY A 207 -8.53 -21.67 -12.77
CA GLY A 207 -9.28 -22.17 -11.61
C GLY A 207 -10.78 -21.96 -11.74
N LYS A 208 -11.58 -22.72 -10.99
CA LYS A 208 -13.04 -22.60 -10.96
C LYS A 208 -13.53 -21.71 -9.83
N VAL A 209 -14.76 -21.20 -9.97
CA VAL A 209 -15.43 -20.41 -8.93
C VAL A 209 -15.41 -21.17 -7.60
N GLY A 210 -14.96 -20.49 -6.55
CA GLY A 210 -14.84 -21.06 -5.23
C GLY A 210 -13.47 -21.65 -4.90
N GLU A 211 -12.58 -21.89 -5.86
CA GLU A 211 -11.21 -22.31 -5.56
C GLU A 211 -10.41 -21.20 -4.87
N THR A 212 -9.50 -21.57 -3.98
CA THR A 212 -8.66 -20.62 -3.22
C THR A 212 -7.29 -20.44 -3.85
N THR A 213 -6.75 -19.23 -3.74
CA THR A 213 -5.39 -18.89 -4.15
C THR A 213 -4.47 -18.69 -2.96
N THR A 214 -3.17 -18.85 -3.16
CA THR A 214 -2.13 -18.43 -2.21
C THR A 214 -1.06 -17.58 -2.90
N GLN A 215 -0.49 -16.65 -2.14
CA GLN A 215 0.53 -15.70 -2.60
C GLN A 215 0.14 -14.97 -3.90
N PRO A 216 -0.94 -14.15 -3.92
CA PRO A 216 -1.75 -13.68 -2.80
C PRO A 216 -2.88 -14.63 -2.37
N SER A 217 -3.32 -14.50 -1.12
CA SER A 217 -4.47 -15.27 -0.61
C SER A 217 -5.79 -14.70 -1.12
N GLY A 218 -6.70 -15.58 -1.55
CA GLY A 218 -7.97 -15.17 -2.12
C GLY A 218 -8.82 -16.32 -2.62
N ARG A 219 -9.87 -15.99 -3.38
CA ARG A 219 -10.82 -16.94 -3.95
C ARG A 219 -11.32 -16.49 -5.32
N PHE A 220 -11.43 -17.42 -6.26
CA PHE A 220 -12.09 -17.19 -7.55
C PHE A 220 -13.57 -16.83 -7.31
N ALA A 221 -13.91 -15.56 -7.53
CA ALA A 221 -15.27 -15.04 -7.41
C ALA A 221 -16.03 -15.13 -8.74
N GLY A 222 -15.31 -15.17 -9.86
CA GLY A 222 -15.84 -15.45 -11.20
C GLY A 222 -14.78 -16.15 -12.04
N SER A 223 -15.21 -17.07 -12.91
CA SER A 223 -14.34 -17.76 -13.87
C SER A 223 -15.17 -18.24 -15.06
N SER A 224 -14.67 -18.04 -16.28
CA SER A 224 -15.26 -18.45 -17.56
C SER A 224 -14.17 -19.06 -18.44
N PHE A 225 -14.30 -20.36 -18.74
CA PHE A 225 -13.48 -21.08 -19.73
C PHE A 225 -14.11 -22.46 -20.02
N PRO A 226 -14.32 -22.85 -21.29
CA PRO A 226 -13.98 -22.14 -22.54
C PRO A 226 -15.04 -21.07 -22.94
N VAL A 227 -15.08 -20.70 -24.23
CA VAL A 227 -15.79 -19.57 -24.89
C VAL A 227 -15.03 -18.26 -24.73
N ASP A 228 -14.69 -17.94 -23.50
CA ASP A 228 -13.80 -16.85 -23.12
C ASP A 228 -12.74 -17.42 -22.18
N ASP A 229 -11.74 -16.63 -21.77
CA ASP A 229 -10.73 -17.09 -20.82
C ASP A 229 -10.41 -16.04 -19.76
N MET A 230 -11.39 -15.83 -18.88
CA MET A 230 -11.34 -14.78 -17.86
C MET A 230 -11.74 -15.26 -16.48
N ALA A 231 -11.14 -14.64 -15.48
CA ALA A 231 -11.50 -14.81 -14.08
C ALA A 231 -11.27 -13.53 -13.28
N PHE A 232 -12.02 -13.43 -12.18
CA PHE A 232 -11.79 -12.47 -11.11
C PHE A 232 -11.54 -13.24 -9.81
N VAL A 233 -10.39 -12.98 -9.19
CA VAL A 233 -10.04 -13.48 -7.87
C VAL A 233 -10.20 -12.36 -6.87
N ARG A 234 -11.10 -12.56 -5.89
CA ARG A 234 -11.25 -11.66 -4.75
C ARG A 234 -10.16 -11.99 -3.73
N THR A 235 -9.35 -11.02 -3.36
CA THR A 235 -8.27 -11.22 -2.38
C THR A 235 -8.79 -11.13 -0.96
N ASP A 236 -8.17 -11.89 -0.05
CA ASP A 236 -8.45 -11.74 1.38
C ASP A 236 -7.86 -10.43 1.91
N ALA A 237 -8.32 -10.04 3.09
CA ALA A 237 -7.77 -8.88 3.79
C ALA A 237 -6.28 -9.11 4.12
N GLY A 238 -5.42 -8.12 3.84
CA GLY A 238 -3.96 -8.19 4.08
C GLY A 238 -3.13 -8.21 2.80
N ASN A 239 -3.77 -8.40 1.65
CA ASN A 239 -3.16 -8.21 0.35
C ASN A 239 -3.28 -6.73 -0.06
N THR A 240 -2.16 -6.08 -0.37
CA THR A 240 -2.08 -4.71 -0.86
C THR A 240 -2.17 -4.73 -2.38
N LEU A 241 -3.17 -4.09 -2.95
CA LEU A 241 -3.40 -4.09 -4.39
C LEU A 241 -2.62 -2.95 -5.05
N ILE A 242 -1.83 -3.27 -6.07
CA ILE A 242 -0.97 -2.29 -6.76
C ILE A 242 -1.40 -2.21 -8.23
N GLY A 243 -1.80 -1.02 -8.69
CA GLY A 243 -2.11 -0.70 -10.08
C GLY A 243 -0.85 -0.57 -10.95
N ALA A 244 0.00 -1.60 -10.93
CA ALA A 244 1.21 -1.67 -11.71
C ALA A 244 1.49 -3.12 -12.14
N VAL A 245 2.36 -3.27 -13.13
CA VAL A 245 2.83 -4.56 -13.65
C VAL A 245 4.33 -4.69 -13.37
N ASN A 246 4.77 -5.85 -12.88
CA ASN A 246 6.17 -6.15 -12.67
C ASN A 246 6.93 -6.20 -14.00
N ASN A 247 8.01 -5.43 -14.13
CA ASN A 247 8.82 -5.38 -15.35
C ASN A 247 9.96 -6.41 -15.38
N TYR A 248 10.09 -7.24 -14.34
CA TYR A 248 11.12 -8.27 -14.16
C TYR A 248 12.58 -7.77 -14.28
N SER A 249 12.81 -6.47 -14.16
CA SER A 249 14.12 -5.81 -14.16
C SER A 249 14.36 -4.99 -12.88
N GLY A 250 13.63 -5.30 -11.81
CA GLY A 250 13.73 -4.63 -10.51
C GLY A 250 12.77 -3.45 -10.31
N GLY A 251 11.84 -3.23 -11.24
CA GLY A 251 10.85 -2.16 -11.17
C GLY A 251 9.43 -2.58 -11.56
N ARG A 252 8.57 -1.57 -11.77
CA ARG A 252 7.17 -1.74 -12.16
C ARG A 252 6.81 -0.78 -13.29
N VAL A 253 5.82 -1.15 -14.10
CA VAL A 253 5.17 -0.28 -15.09
C VAL A 253 3.79 0.09 -14.56
N ALA A 254 3.53 1.38 -14.37
CA ALA A 254 2.22 1.86 -13.92
C ALA A 254 1.12 1.49 -14.92
N VAL A 255 -0.06 1.15 -14.40
CA VAL A 255 -1.27 0.97 -15.19
C VAL A 255 -2.03 2.28 -15.15
N GLU A 256 -2.38 2.81 -16.31
CA GLU A 256 -3.02 4.14 -16.44
C GLU A 256 -4.49 4.03 -16.88
N GLY A 257 -4.90 2.86 -17.34
CA GLY A 257 -6.23 2.58 -17.86
C GLY A 257 -6.27 1.29 -18.67
N SER A 258 -7.33 1.11 -19.46
CA SER A 258 -7.55 -0.06 -20.31
C SER A 258 -7.94 0.31 -21.75
N ARG A 259 -7.47 1.45 -22.25
CA ARG A 259 -7.72 1.85 -23.63
C ARG A 259 -7.06 0.87 -24.60
N GLU A 260 -7.85 0.35 -25.53
CA GLU A 260 -7.37 -0.64 -26.49
C GLU A 260 -6.37 -0.04 -27.49
N ALA A 261 -5.22 -0.70 -27.63
CA ALA A 261 -4.20 -0.37 -28.62
C ALA A 261 -4.54 -0.99 -30.00
N PRO A 262 -4.39 -0.27 -31.12
CA PRO A 262 -4.70 -0.80 -32.45
C PRO A 262 -3.76 -1.94 -32.87
N VAL A 263 -4.18 -2.71 -33.88
CA VAL A 263 -3.31 -3.69 -34.55
C VAL A 263 -2.04 -2.99 -35.05
N GLY A 264 -0.88 -3.64 -34.89
CA GLY A 264 0.43 -3.07 -35.20
C GLY A 264 1.09 -2.32 -34.03
N SER A 265 0.36 -2.05 -32.94
CA SER A 265 0.98 -1.50 -31.72
C SER A 265 1.92 -2.47 -31.05
N SER A 266 2.98 -1.93 -30.43
CA SER A 266 3.81 -2.69 -29.51
C SER A 266 3.02 -3.09 -28.28
N ILE A 267 3.32 -4.27 -27.75
CA ILE A 267 2.69 -4.81 -26.55
C ILE A 267 3.74 -5.58 -25.77
N CYS A 268 3.77 -5.38 -24.46
CA CYS A 268 4.62 -6.13 -23.56
C CYS A 268 3.76 -6.95 -22.61
N ARG A 269 4.27 -8.10 -22.19
CA ARG A 269 3.59 -9.01 -21.28
C ARG A 269 4.49 -9.40 -20.13
N SER A 270 3.88 -9.64 -18.99
CA SER A 270 4.52 -10.02 -17.74
C SER A 270 3.94 -11.32 -17.21
N GLY A 271 4.79 -12.30 -16.90
CA GLY A 271 4.38 -13.60 -16.41
C GLY A 271 5.39 -14.24 -15.46
N GLY A 272 4.88 -15.03 -14.53
CA GLY A 272 5.64 -15.68 -13.47
C GLY A 272 6.64 -16.73 -13.92
N THR A 273 6.59 -17.19 -15.18
CA THR A 273 7.51 -18.20 -15.72
C THR A 273 8.64 -17.53 -16.50
N THR A 274 8.31 -16.69 -17.48
CA THR A 274 9.31 -16.14 -18.42
C THR A 274 9.59 -14.65 -18.19
N GLY A 275 8.90 -13.99 -17.27
CA GLY A 275 9.15 -12.59 -16.92
C GLY A 275 8.55 -11.61 -17.93
N TRP A 276 9.35 -10.65 -18.40
CA TRP A 276 8.91 -9.54 -19.25
C TRP A 276 9.36 -9.70 -20.70
N HIS A 277 8.41 -9.79 -21.64
CA HIS A 277 8.71 -9.87 -23.07
C HIS A 277 7.77 -8.99 -23.88
N CYS A 278 8.22 -8.53 -25.04
CA CYS A 278 7.43 -7.66 -25.91
C CYS A 278 7.30 -8.22 -27.33
N GLY A 279 6.31 -7.71 -28.03
CA GLY A 279 6.02 -8.03 -29.42
C GLY A 279 5.04 -7.00 -30.00
N THR A 280 4.28 -7.42 -31.01
CA THR A 280 3.34 -6.58 -31.73
C THR A 280 1.97 -7.23 -31.77
N ILE A 281 0.90 -6.44 -31.65
CA ILE A 281 -0.47 -6.91 -31.86
C ILE A 281 -0.66 -7.24 -33.34
N ARG A 282 -0.95 -8.51 -33.65
CA ARG A 282 -1.23 -8.98 -35.02
C ARG A 282 -2.70 -8.85 -35.39
N SER A 283 -3.58 -9.24 -34.47
CA SER A 283 -5.03 -9.21 -34.69
C SER A 283 -5.76 -8.99 -33.37
N ARG A 284 -6.98 -8.50 -33.49
CA ARG A 284 -8.00 -8.50 -32.44
C ARG A 284 -9.19 -9.30 -32.95
N ASN A 285 -10.02 -9.76 -32.05
CA ASN A 285 -11.14 -10.62 -32.37
C ASN A 285 -10.75 -11.96 -33.03
N ALA A 286 -9.67 -12.56 -32.53
CA ALA A 286 -9.21 -13.87 -32.99
C ALA A 286 -9.97 -15.00 -32.30
N THR A 287 -10.29 -16.05 -33.05
CA THR A 287 -10.75 -17.33 -32.48
C THR A 287 -9.55 -18.24 -32.29
N VAL A 288 -9.37 -18.73 -31.06
CA VAL A 288 -8.33 -19.70 -30.70
C VAL A 288 -8.97 -21.04 -30.41
N ASP A 289 -8.42 -22.10 -31.01
CA ASP A 289 -8.92 -23.47 -30.82
C ASP A 289 -7.93 -24.28 -29.98
N TYR A 290 -8.24 -24.48 -28.69
CA TYR A 290 -7.44 -25.29 -27.77
C TYR A 290 -7.80 -26.79 -27.86
N GLY A 291 -8.44 -27.22 -28.95
CA GLY A 291 -8.79 -28.62 -29.19
C GLY A 291 -9.83 -29.11 -28.19
N SER A 292 -9.52 -30.19 -27.46
CA SER A 292 -10.45 -30.79 -26.49
C SER A 292 -10.81 -29.87 -25.32
N GLN A 293 -10.01 -28.83 -25.06
CA GLN A 293 -10.27 -27.86 -24.01
C GLN A 293 -11.33 -26.82 -24.42
N GLY A 294 -11.63 -26.70 -25.72
CA GLY A 294 -12.61 -25.77 -26.27
C GLY A 294 -11.98 -24.59 -27.01
N LYS A 295 -12.83 -23.65 -27.43
CA LYS A 295 -12.43 -22.45 -28.18
C LYS A 295 -12.57 -21.21 -27.32
N VAL A 296 -11.71 -20.23 -27.58
CA VAL A 296 -11.81 -18.87 -27.02
C VAL A 296 -12.02 -17.90 -28.17
N TYR A 297 -13.00 -17.02 -28.04
CA TYR A 297 -13.32 -16.01 -29.03
C TYR A 297 -12.78 -14.64 -28.59
N GLU A 298 -12.83 -13.68 -29.50
CA GLU A 298 -12.51 -12.27 -29.25
C GLU A 298 -11.05 -12.00 -28.79
N ALA A 299 -10.15 -12.96 -28.93
CA ALA A 299 -8.79 -12.87 -28.39
C ALA A 299 -7.92 -11.84 -29.12
N ILE A 300 -6.93 -11.30 -28.40
CA ILE A 300 -5.84 -10.48 -28.96
C ILE A 300 -4.70 -11.42 -29.33
N GLU A 301 -4.32 -11.48 -30.60
CA GLU A 301 -3.16 -12.25 -31.06
C GLU A 301 -1.93 -11.36 -31.18
N THR A 302 -0.77 -11.83 -30.68
CA THR A 302 0.46 -11.04 -30.69
C THR A 302 1.69 -11.86 -31.06
N THR A 303 2.82 -11.17 -31.31
CA THR A 303 4.13 -11.80 -31.51
C THR A 303 4.94 -11.95 -30.22
N ALA A 304 4.44 -11.48 -29.07
CA ALA A 304 5.15 -11.67 -27.82
C ALA A 304 5.17 -13.18 -27.50
N CYS A 305 6.33 -13.73 -27.15
CA CYS A 305 6.40 -15.14 -26.75
C CYS A 305 5.75 -15.33 -25.37
N GLY A 306 5.35 -16.55 -25.02
CA GLY A 306 4.83 -16.90 -23.69
C GLY A 306 4.92 -18.41 -23.51
N GLU A 307 5.03 -18.87 -22.26
CA GLU A 307 5.19 -20.30 -21.95
C GLU A 307 4.22 -20.74 -20.83
N PRO A 308 4.02 -22.07 -20.64
CA PRO A 308 3.19 -22.57 -19.55
C PRO A 308 3.54 -21.94 -18.18
N GLY A 309 2.50 -21.45 -17.51
CA GLY A 309 2.62 -20.72 -16.24
C GLY A 309 2.68 -19.19 -16.37
N ASP A 310 2.86 -18.63 -17.57
CA ASP A 310 2.59 -17.21 -17.82
C ASP A 310 1.08 -16.91 -17.96
N SER A 311 0.25 -17.97 -17.99
CA SER A 311 -1.21 -17.93 -17.98
C SER A 311 -1.76 -16.94 -16.95
N GLY A 312 -2.70 -16.11 -17.38
CA GLY A 312 -3.31 -15.04 -16.59
C GLY A 312 -2.47 -13.77 -16.45
N GLY A 313 -1.19 -13.78 -16.85
CA GLY A 313 -0.28 -12.64 -16.73
C GLY A 313 -0.68 -11.43 -17.56
N SER A 314 -0.18 -10.26 -17.18
CA SER A 314 -0.53 -8.97 -17.78
C SER A 314 -0.03 -8.84 -19.22
N ALA A 315 -0.82 -8.23 -20.10
CA ALA A 315 -0.36 -7.64 -21.35
C ALA A 315 -0.72 -6.15 -21.40
N ILE A 316 0.27 -5.29 -21.61
CA ILE A 316 0.18 -3.84 -21.48
C ILE A 316 0.83 -3.12 -22.67
N SER A 317 0.25 -2.00 -23.09
CA SER A 317 0.76 -1.15 -24.16
C SER A 317 0.58 0.32 -23.79
N GLY A 318 1.67 1.09 -23.74
CA GLY A 318 1.63 2.52 -23.40
C GLY A 318 0.91 2.84 -22.09
N GLY A 319 1.15 2.04 -21.03
CA GLY A 319 0.46 2.17 -19.74
C GLY A 319 -0.98 1.62 -19.71
N GLN A 320 -1.52 1.20 -20.86
CA GLN A 320 -2.90 0.71 -20.95
C GLN A 320 -2.96 -0.82 -20.89
N ALA A 321 -3.74 -1.35 -19.94
CA ALA A 321 -4.03 -2.77 -19.80
C ALA A 321 -4.79 -3.29 -21.04
N GLN A 322 -4.19 -4.27 -21.74
CA GLN A 322 -4.74 -4.83 -22.98
C GLN A 322 -5.45 -6.16 -22.74
N GLY A 323 -4.78 -7.11 -22.07
CA GLY A 323 -5.30 -8.46 -21.92
C GLY A 323 -4.61 -9.27 -20.82
N VAL A 324 -5.20 -10.41 -20.47
CA VAL A 324 -4.57 -11.43 -19.63
C VAL A 324 -4.21 -12.65 -20.46
N THR A 325 -3.06 -13.28 -20.23
CA THR A 325 -2.55 -14.39 -21.05
C THR A 325 -3.52 -15.57 -21.04
N SER A 326 -4.08 -15.92 -22.20
CA SER A 326 -4.97 -17.08 -22.36
C SER A 326 -4.20 -18.33 -22.79
N GLY A 327 -3.29 -18.19 -23.76
CA GLY A 327 -2.41 -19.29 -24.16
C GLY A 327 -1.33 -18.83 -25.12
N ALA A 328 -0.41 -19.73 -25.46
CA ALA A 328 0.73 -19.43 -26.32
C ALA A 328 1.12 -20.61 -27.21
N ALA A 329 1.82 -20.30 -28.30
CA ALA A 329 2.47 -21.24 -29.20
C ALA A 329 3.90 -20.77 -29.48
N GLY A 330 4.82 -21.73 -29.60
CA GLY A 330 6.27 -21.46 -29.66
C GLY A 330 6.90 -21.42 -28.27
N ASP A 331 8.08 -20.81 -28.17
CA ASP A 331 8.82 -20.63 -26.92
C ASP A 331 9.46 -19.23 -26.84
N CYS A 332 10.08 -18.91 -25.70
CA CYS A 332 10.80 -17.67 -25.51
C CYS A 332 12.30 -17.76 -25.82
N ARG A 333 12.72 -18.75 -26.62
CA ARG A 333 14.14 -19.01 -26.97
C ARG A 333 14.55 -18.39 -28.31
N GLY A 334 13.76 -17.45 -28.83
CA GLY A 334 14.05 -16.68 -30.05
C GLY A 334 13.42 -17.21 -31.33
N GLY A 335 12.58 -18.24 -31.24
CA GLY A 335 11.77 -18.73 -32.36
C GLY A 335 10.53 -17.85 -32.64
N ALA A 336 9.80 -18.19 -33.72
CA ALA A 336 8.50 -17.59 -33.95
C ALA A 336 7.53 -18.00 -32.83
N ALA A 337 6.91 -17.02 -32.19
CA ALA A 337 5.95 -17.23 -31.13
C ALA A 337 4.66 -16.46 -31.39
N THR A 338 3.60 -16.97 -30.78
CA THR A 338 2.29 -16.33 -30.74
C THR A 338 1.73 -16.47 -29.32
N THR A 339 1.27 -15.36 -28.74
CA THR A 339 0.52 -15.40 -27.48
C THR A 339 -0.82 -14.74 -27.69
N TRP A 340 -1.87 -15.38 -27.18
CA TRP A 340 -3.24 -14.90 -27.18
C TRP A 340 -3.65 -14.40 -25.81
N TYR A 341 -4.38 -13.30 -25.79
CA TYR A 341 -4.86 -12.67 -24.56
C TYR A 341 -6.36 -12.47 -24.60
N GLN A 342 -7.00 -12.70 -23.47
CA GLN A 342 -8.36 -12.29 -23.20
C GLN A 342 -8.41 -10.76 -22.95
N PRO A 343 -9.21 -9.97 -23.69
CA PRO A 343 -9.28 -8.52 -23.53
C PRO A 343 -9.71 -8.07 -22.12
N VAL A 344 -8.96 -7.15 -21.52
CA VAL A 344 -9.27 -6.60 -20.18
C VAL A 344 -10.64 -5.90 -20.11
N PRO A 345 -11.04 -5.03 -21.06
CA PRO A 345 -12.33 -4.33 -20.98
C PRO A 345 -13.53 -5.27 -20.83
N GLU A 346 -13.48 -6.45 -21.46
CA GLU A 346 -14.50 -7.48 -21.33
C GLU A 346 -14.56 -8.06 -19.92
N ILE A 347 -13.40 -8.40 -19.32
CA ILE A 347 -13.32 -8.92 -17.95
C ILE A 347 -13.87 -7.91 -16.94
N LEU A 348 -13.48 -6.64 -17.06
CA LEU A 348 -13.93 -5.56 -16.18
C LEU A 348 -15.46 -5.43 -16.24
N THR A 349 -16.02 -5.46 -17.45
CA THR A 349 -17.46 -5.37 -17.69
C THR A 349 -18.21 -6.58 -17.14
N ARG A 350 -17.73 -7.80 -17.44
CA ARG A 350 -18.38 -9.05 -17.04
C ARG A 350 -18.48 -9.20 -15.52
N TYR A 351 -17.45 -8.80 -14.80
CA TYR A 351 -17.40 -8.94 -13.34
C TYR A 351 -17.71 -7.66 -12.57
N GLY A 352 -17.96 -6.55 -13.27
CA GLY A 352 -18.27 -5.26 -12.64
C GLY A 352 -17.16 -4.73 -11.74
N VAL A 353 -15.89 -4.98 -12.12
CA VAL A 353 -14.71 -4.61 -11.33
C VAL A 353 -13.97 -3.45 -11.97
N THR A 354 -13.37 -2.58 -11.14
CA THR A 354 -12.65 -1.40 -11.59
C THR A 354 -11.15 -1.65 -11.57
N LEU A 355 -10.47 -1.39 -12.68
CA LEU A 355 -9.02 -1.47 -12.77
C LEU A 355 -8.34 -0.48 -11.84
N LEU A 356 -7.30 -0.91 -11.12
CA LEU A 356 -6.47 0.01 -10.35
C LEU A 356 -5.43 0.66 -11.26
N THR A 357 -5.34 1.98 -11.19
CA THR A 357 -4.41 2.78 -12.01
C THR A 357 -3.42 3.60 -11.17
N THR A 358 -3.23 3.22 -9.91
CA THR A 358 -2.26 3.84 -9.00
C THR A 358 -1.21 2.80 -8.63
N ASP A 359 0.07 3.14 -8.72
CA ASP A 359 1.22 2.27 -8.47
C ASP A 359 1.49 2.00 -6.97
N GLY A 360 0.48 2.22 -6.13
CA GLY A 360 0.56 2.07 -4.67
C GLY A 360 0.88 3.37 -3.92
N GLY A 361 0.90 4.52 -4.60
CA GLY A 361 1.10 5.84 -3.99
C GLY A 361 -0.18 6.62 -3.61
N GLY A 362 -1.39 6.09 -3.84
CA GLY A 362 -2.63 6.81 -3.52
C GLY A 362 -3.87 5.93 -3.56
N ASP A 363 -4.75 6.14 -2.58
CA ASP A 363 -5.98 5.41 -2.32
C ASP A 363 -6.90 5.24 -3.56
N PRO A 364 -7.69 4.15 -3.65
CA PRO A 364 -8.49 3.82 -4.83
C PRO A 364 -9.65 4.81 -5.10
N PRO A 365 -10.08 5.00 -6.37
CA PRO A 365 -11.19 5.88 -6.79
C PRO A 365 -12.61 5.51 -6.29
N GLY A 366 -12.76 4.76 -5.21
CA GLY A 366 -14.05 4.26 -4.73
C GLY A 366 -14.64 5.03 -3.54
N GLU A 367 -13.79 5.61 -2.68
CA GLU A 367 -14.29 6.23 -1.45
C GLU A 367 -14.70 7.69 -1.63
N CYS A 368 -14.13 8.39 -2.61
CA CYS A 368 -14.32 9.83 -2.77
C CYS A 368 -15.23 10.23 -3.93
N GLY A 369 -15.88 9.29 -4.61
CA GLY A 369 -16.91 9.57 -5.62
C GLY A 369 -16.40 9.65 -7.07
N ALA A 370 -17.37 9.68 -8.00
CA ALA A 370 -17.12 9.62 -9.45
C ALA A 370 -16.92 11.01 -10.10
N ASP A 371 -17.30 12.11 -9.42
CA ASP A 371 -17.09 13.45 -9.98
C ASP A 371 -15.61 13.77 -9.93
N ARG A 372 -14.99 13.96 -11.10
CA ARG A 372 -13.56 14.25 -11.22
C ARG A 372 -13.34 15.68 -11.70
N TYR A 373 -12.52 16.40 -10.95
CA TYR A 373 -12.03 17.73 -11.30
C TYR A 373 -10.51 17.71 -11.38
N SER A 374 -9.94 18.53 -12.26
CA SER A 374 -8.49 18.70 -12.34
C SER A 374 -8.14 20.14 -12.68
N GLY A 375 -6.92 20.53 -12.39
CA GLY A 375 -6.38 21.85 -12.69
C GLY A 375 -4.92 21.95 -12.31
N SER A 376 -4.33 23.13 -12.50
CA SER A 376 -2.97 23.42 -12.04
C SER A 376 -2.97 24.72 -11.25
N LEU A 377 -2.22 24.76 -10.16
CA LEU A 377 -2.09 25.93 -9.30
C LEU A 377 -0.62 26.28 -9.09
N SER A 378 -0.31 27.57 -9.13
CA SER A 378 0.92 28.09 -8.55
C SER A 378 0.78 28.24 -7.04
N ALA A 379 1.92 28.31 -6.33
CA ALA A 379 1.93 28.49 -4.89
C ALA A 379 1.07 29.70 -4.48
N ARG A 380 0.31 29.52 -3.40
CA ARG A 380 -0.68 30.46 -2.83
C ARG A 380 -1.93 30.70 -3.66
N GLN A 381 -2.15 29.98 -4.76
CA GLN A 381 -3.39 30.09 -5.54
C GLN A 381 -4.48 29.12 -5.07
N SER A 382 -5.72 29.41 -5.45
CA SER A 382 -6.86 28.52 -5.24
C SER A 382 -7.68 28.34 -6.51
N ALA A 383 -8.32 27.18 -6.63
CA ALA A 383 -9.34 26.89 -7.61
C ALA A 383 -10.63 26.42 -6.92
N VAL A 384 -11.78 26.80 -7.47
CA VAL A 384 -13.10 26.38 -7.00
C VAL A 384 -13.65 25.31 -7.93
N GLN A 385 -14.22 24.25 -7.36
CA GLN A 385 -14.84 23.14 -8.05
C GLN A 385 -16.27 22.90 -7.55
N PRO A 386 -17.24 22.61 -8.43
CA PRO A 386 -17.11 22.59 -9.88
C PRO A 386 -16.83 23.99 -10.47
N THR A 387 -16.27 24.05 -11.68
CA THR A 387 -16.00 25.31 -12.40
C THR A 387 -17.25 26.14 -12.68
N SER A 388 -18.45 25.54 -12.60
CA SER A 388 -19.74 26.24 -12.60
C SER A 388 -19.99 27.09 -11.35
N GLY A 389 -19.08 27.06 -10.37
CA GLY A 389 -19.07 27.89 -9.17
C GLY A 389 -19.50 27.14 -7.91
N TYR A 390 -20.61 26.40 -7.98
CA TYR A 390 -21.13 25.60 -6.87
C TYR A 390 -22.08 24.50 -7.36
N TYR A 391 -22.51 23.63 -6.44
CA TYR A 391 -23.56 22.64 -6.64
C TYR A 391 -24.60 22.70 -5.51
N GLN A 392 -25.82 22.26 -5.81
CA GLN A 392 -26.85 22.03 -4.81
C GLN A 392 -26.80 20.56 -4.35
N ALA A 393 -26.95 20.34 -3.05
CA ALA A 393 -26.97 19.00 -2.45
C ALA A 393 -28.16 18.83 -1.50
N ALA A 394 -28.67 17.60 -1.41
CA ALA A 394 -29.57 17.19 -0.33
C ALA A 394 -28.79 17.02 0.98
N ALA A 395 -29.49 16.73 2.08
CA ALA A 395 -28.81 16.35 3.33
C ALA A 395 -28.16 14.97 3.16
N GLY A 396 -26.90 14.83 3.57
CA GLY A 396 -26.16 13.58 3.47
C GLY A 396 -24.65 13.80 3.43
N THR A 397 -23.90 12.76 3.06
CA THR A 397 -22.44 12.77 3.13
C THR A 397 -21.78 13.26 1.84
N HIS A 398 -20.97 14.30 1.97
CA HIS A 398 -20.01 14.77 0.98
C HIS A 398 -18.67 14.07 1.19
N ARG A 399 -17.99 13.69 0.11
CA ARG A 399 -16.64 13.10 0.15
C ARG A 399 -15.76 13.78 -0.91
N GLY A 400 -14.50 14.00 -0.59
CA GLY A 400 -13.52 14.60 -1.49
C GLY A 400 -12.14 14.01 -1.24
N CYS A 401 -11.45 13.60 -2.30
CA CYS A 401 -10.04 13.18 -2.29
C CYS A 401 -9.28 14.05 -3.28
N LEU A 402 -8.39 14.87 -2.78
CA LEU A 402 -7.44 15.64 -3.55
C LEU A 402 -6.16 14.82 -3.71
N THR A 403 -5.61 14.86 -4.92
CA THR A 403 -4.26 14.39 -5.23
C THR A 403 -3.51 15.54 -5.87
N GLY A 404 -2.37 15.90 -5.30
CA GLY A 404 -1.56 17.02 -5.75
C GLY A 404 -0.16 16.59 -6.19
N PRO A 405 0.69 17.54 -6.62
CA PRO A 405 2.04 17.23 -7.05
C PRO A 405 2.92 16.86 -5.84
N SER A 406 3.76 15.83 -5.98
CA SER A 406 4.64 15.38 -4.90
C SER A 406 5.56 16.49 -4.40
N GLY A 407 5.70 16.60 -3.07
CA GLY A 407 6.50 17.65 -2.43
C GLY A 407 5.85 19.04 -2.41
N ALA A 408 4.57 19.16 -2.75
CA ALA A 408 3.76 20.36 -2.53
C ALA A 408 2.80 20.17 -1.34
N ASP A 409 2.22 21.29 -0.91
CA ASP A 409 1.19 21.36 0.14
C ASP A 409 -0.07 21.93 -0.50
N PHE A 410 -1.08 21.08 -0.68
CA PHE A 410 -2.34 21.41 -1.31
C PHE A 410 -3.49 21.08 -0.38
N ASP A 411 -4.22 22.10 0.08
CA ASP A 411 -5.40 21.93 0.93
C ASP A 411 -6.66 21.69 0.11
N LEU A 412 -7.62 20.95 0.69
CA LEU A 412 -8.98 20.80 0.20
C LEU A 412 -10.00 21.34 1.21
N TYR A 413 -10.86 22.25 0.78
CA TYR A 413 -11.96 22.78 1.58
C TYR A 413 -13.30 22.42 0.96
N LEU A 414 -14.22 21.87 1.76
CA LEU A 414 -15.65 21.88 1.45
C LEU A 414 -16.25 23.16 2.02
N GLU A 415 -16.80 24.01 1.17
CA GLU A 415 -17.43 25.27 1.56
C GLU A 415 -18.95 25.19 1.37
N ARG A 416 -19.70 25.75 2.33
CA ARG A 416 -21.16 25.85 2.31
C ARG A 416 -21.59 27.31 2.24
N TRP A 417 -22.64 27.59 1.47
CA TRP A 417 -23.25 28.92 1.42
C TRP A 417 -24.04 29.21 2.70
N THR A 418 -23.80 30.38 3.31
CA THR A 418 -24.44 30.80 4.56
C THR A 418 -25.55 31.83 4.38
N GLY A 419 -25.83 32.25 3.14
CA GLY A 419 -26.77 33.35 2.84
C GLY A 419 -26.07 34.67 2.50
N SER A 420 -24.86 34.90 3.02
CA SER A 420 -24.06 36.10 2.79
C SER A 420 -22.64 35.82 2.27
N GLY A 421 -22.22 34.54 2.25
CA GLY A 421 -20.88 34.14 1.82
C GLY A 421 -20.67 32.64 1.85
N TRP A 422 -19.47 32.22 1.44
CA TRP A 422 -19.01 30.84 1.53
C TRP A 422 -18.16 30.66 2.79
N ALA A 423 -18.47 29.65 3.59
CA ALA A 423 -17.70 29.28 4.78
C ALA A 423 -17.27 27.83 4.71
N ALA A 424 -16.06 27.51 5.19
CA ALA A 424 -15.59 26.13 5.27
C ALA A 424 -16.49 25.31 6.21
N ALA A 425 -17.12 24.27 5.67
CA ALA A 425 -17.90 23.29 6.42
C ALA A 425 -17.01 22.13 6.89
N ALA A 426 -15.99 21.79 6.10
CA ALA A 426 -14.94 20.83 6.43
C ALA A 426 -13.68 21.11 5.59
N SER A 427 -12.53 20.61 6.03
CA SER A 427 -11.28 20.76 5.29
C SER A 427 -10.30 19.63 5.58
N GLY A 428 -9.43 19.35 4.60
CA GLY A 428 -8.18 18.62 4.75
C GLY A 428 -7.06 19.61 4.45
N THR A 429 -6.18 19.81 5.42
CA THR A 429 -5.13 20.84 5.38
C THR A 429 -3.84 20.29 5.99
N SER A 430 -3.51 19.04 5.67
CA SER A 430 -2.22 18.48 6.03
C SER A 430 -1.12 19.15 5.19
N ALA A 431 0.14 18.94 5.53
CA ALA A 431 1.24 19.47 4.74
C ALA A 431 1.48 18.69 3.42
N ALA A 432 0.62 17.71 3.10
CA ALA A 432 0.73 16.89 1.90
C ALA A 432 0.02 17.54 0.71
N ALA A 433 0.32 17.03 -0.48
CA ALA A 433 -0.38 17.42 -1.69
C ALA A 433 -1.76 16.72 -1.82
N ASP A 434 -1.96 15.68 -1.02
CA ASP A 434 -3.11 14.80 -1.07
C ASP A 434 -3.97 15.01 0.18
N GLU A 435 -5.27 15.22 0.00
CA GLU A 435 -6.19 15.53 1.09
C GLU A 435 -7.46 14.72 0.99
N LYS A 436 -8.06 14.43 2.14
CA LYS A 436 -9.34 13.72 2.20
C LYS A 436 -10.31 14.43 3.12
N VAL A 437 -11.51 14.68 2.62
CA VAL A 437 -12.59 15.35 3.34
C VAL A 437 -13.84 14.49 3.29
N GLU A 438 -14.41 14.18 4.45
CA GLU A 438 -15.73 13.56 4.59
C GLU A 438 -16.58 14.42 5.52
N TYR A 439 -17.79 14.78 5.09
CA TYR A 439 -18.66 15.66 5.85
C TYR A 439 -20.14 15.34 5.62
N SER A 440 -20.87 15.06 6.70
CA SER A 440 -22.33 14.88 6.64
C SER A 440 -23.02 16.23 6.84
N GLY A 441 -23.50 16.81 5.74
CA GLY A 441 -24.08 18.15 5.67
C GLY A 441 -25.60 18.15 5.55
N GLN A 442 -26.20 19.30 5.84
CA GLN A 442 -27.62 19.57 5.57
C GLN A 442 -27.83 19.93 4.09
N ALA A 443 -29.08 19.87 3.61
CA ALA A 443 -29.40 20.37 2.28
C ALA A 443 -28.97 21.83 2.10
N GLY A 444 -28.47 22.18 0.92
CA GLY A 444 -27.97 23.53 0.64
C GLY A 444 -27.04 23.60 -0.58
N TYR A 445 -26.32 24.71 -0.68
CA TYR A 445 -25.33 24.95 -1.73
C TYR A 445 -23.92 24.76 -1.20
N TYR A 446 -23.12 24.00 -1.95
CA TYR A 446 -21.76 23.62 -1.58
C TYR A 446 -20.80 23.84 -2.76
N ARG A 447 -19.53 24.01 -2.45
CA ARG A 447 -18.43 23.98 -3.43
C ARG A 447 -17.17 23.45 -2.78
N TRP A 448 -16.26 22.93 -3.59
CA TRP A 448 -14.91 22.57 -3.19
C TRP A 448 -13.97 23.72 -3.51
N ARG A 449 -12.98 23.97 -2.66
CA ARG A 449 -11.86 24.86 -2.95
C ARG A 449 -10.56 24.11 -2.73
N VAL A 450 -9.76 24.01 -3.77
CA VAL A 450 -8.39 23.49 -3.73
C VAL A 450 -7.46 24.68 -3.54
N HIS A 451 -6.52 24.61 -2.61
CA HIS A 451 -5.56 25.69 -2.35
C HIS A 451 -4.14 25.15 -2.33
N ALA A 452 -3.27 25.67 -3.19
CA ALA A 452 -1.84 25.34 -3.13
C ALA A 452 -1.20 26.18 -2.01
N TYR A 453 -1.19 25.68 -0.79
CA TYR A 453 -0.58 26.38 0.35
C TYR A 453 0.93 26.59 0.10
N SER A 454 1.62 25.58 -0.43
CA SER A 454 2.99 25.70 -0.95
C SER A 454 3.25 24.73 -2.11
N GLY A 455 4.24 25.01 -2.96
CA GLY A 455 4.51 24.23 -4.17
C GLY A 455 3.62 24.60 -5.37
N THR A 456 3.90 24.03 -6.54
CA THR A 456 3.22 24.35 -7.80
C THR A 456 3.06 23.08 -8.62
N GLY A 457 1.88 22.90 -9.23
CA GLY A 457 1.67 21.78 -10.14
C GLY A 457 0.20 21.43 -10.34
N ALA A 458 0.00 20.30 -10.99
CA ALA A 458 -1.32 19.78 -11.33
C ALA A 458 -1.93 19.03 -10.15
N TYR A 459 -3.25 19.16 -9.99
CA TYR A 459 -4.03 18.42 -9.02
C TYR A 459 -5.19 17.67 -9.70
N THR A 460 -5.66 16.61 -9.04
CA THR A 460 -6.92 15.93 -9.32
C THR A 460 -7.75 15.90 -8.04
N LEU A 461 -9.02 16.28 -8.11
CA LEU A 461 -9.99 16.12 -7.03
C LEU A 461 -11.06 15.13 -7.48
N LEU A 462 -11.24 14.04 -6.73
CA LEU A 462 -12.40 13.17 -6.82
C LEU A 462 -13.41 13.59 -5.76
N ALA A 463 -14.69 13.73 -6.12
CA ALA A 463 -15.73 14.15 -5.20
C ALA A 463 -17.02 13.32 -5.35
N ALA A 464 -17.73 13.18 -4.24
CA ALA A 464 -19.05 12.63 -4.13
C ALA A 464 -19.91 13.65 -3.37
N LYS A 465 -21.09 13.92 -3.91
CA LYS A 465 -22.13 14.68 -3.22
C LYS A 465 -23.26 13.73 -2.79
N PRO A 466 -24.02 14.10 -1.74
CA PRO A 466 -25.19 13.36 -1.27
C PRO A 466 -26.22 13.02 -2.34
#